data_AF-A0A497ZSB4-F1
#
_entry.id   AF-A0A497ZSB4-F1
#
_cell.length_a   1.000
_cell.length_b   1.000
_cell.length_c   1.000
_cell.angle_alpha   90.00
_cell.angle_beta   90.00
_cell.angle_gamma   90.00
#
_symmetry.space_group_name_H-M   'P 1'
#
loop_
_entity.id
_entity.type
_entity.pdbx_description
1 polymer ?
#
loop_
_entity_poly.entity_id
_entity_poly.type
_entity_poly.pdbx_seq_one_letter_code
_entity_poly.pdbx_strand_id
1 'polypeptide(L)' 'MADQRPDYIGYCDQHGKRLYPSRKQAKQQLRRHRRRQGMREYPCDLVAEHWHVGHLPKDVREGRVTAPEIYRGQR' A
#
# COMPACT_ATOMS: atom_id res chain seq x y z
N MET A 1 -5.99 -9.63 -20.55
CA MET A 1 -4.68 -10.19 -20.19
C MET A 1 -4.46 -9.98 -18.70
N ALA A 2 -4.28 -11.03 -17.90
CA ALA A 2 -3.90 -10.90 -16.49
C ALA A 2 -2.44 -10.43 -16.42
N ASP A 3 -2.21 -9.26 -15.82
CA ASP A 3 -0.88 -8.63 -15.70
C ASP A 3 -0.03 -9.44 -14.69
N GLN A 4 0.63 -10.50 -15.19
CA GLN A 4 1.51 -11.40 -14.43
C GLN A 4 2.84 -10.71 -14.06
N ARG A 5 2.80 -9.65 -13.25
CA ARG A 5 4.03 -9.10 -12.65
C ARG A 5 4.25 -9.83 -11.31
N PRO A 6 5.41 -10.48 -11.11
CA PRO A 6 5.66 -11.48 -10.06
C PRO A 6 5.70 -10.93 -8.62
N ASP A 7 5.21 -9.72 -8.37
CA ASP A 7 5.40 -9.02 -7.11
C ASP A 7 4.11 -8.56 -6.46
N TYR A 8 2.97 -8.57 -7.15
CA TYR A 8 1.67 -8.24 -6.54
C TYR A 8 0.73 -9.42 -6.71
N ILE A 9 -0.01 -9.76 -5.65
CA ILE A 9 -0.87 -10.95 -5.61
C ILE A 9 -2.27 -10.69 -6.16
N GLY A 10 -2.62 -9.42 -6.33
CA GLY A 10 -3.91 -9.01 -6.86
C GLY A 10 -4.12 -7.51 -6.81
N TYR A 11 -5.35 -7.10 -7.09
CA TYR A 11 -5.79 -5.73 -6.99
C TYR A 11 -6.87 -5.66 -5.91
N CYS A 12 -6.83 -4.64 -5.07
CA CYS A 12 -7.92 -4.35 -4.16
C CYS A 12 -8.91 -3.47 -4.90
N ASP A 13 -10.05 -4.06 -5.29
CA ASP A 13 -11.14 -3.36 -5.97
C ASP A 13 -11.64 -2.15 -5.20
N GLN A 14 -11.74 -2.26 -3.87
CA GLN A 14 -12.24 -1.18 -3.04
C GLN A 14 -11.29 0.02 -2.94
N HIS A 15 -9.97 -0.22 -2.97
CA HIS A 15 -8.96 0.84 -2.92
C HIS A 15 -8.44 1.28 -4.28
N GLY A 16 -8.78 0.55 -5.35
CA GLY A 16 -8.22 0.78 -6.67
C GLY A 16 -6.69 0.63 -6.69
N LYS A 17 -6.12 -0.29 -5.91
CA LYS A 17 -4.66 -0.38 -5.71
C LYS A 17 -4.15 -1.81 -5.71
N ARG A 18 -2.92 -1.99 -6.17
CA ARG A 18 -2.22 -3.29 -6.13
C ARG A 18 -2.04 -3.75 -4.69
N LEU A 19 -2.28 -5.04 -4.47
CA LEU A 19 -2.07 -5.76 -3.22
C LEU A 19 -0.73 -6.50 -3.27
N TYR A 20 0.07 -6.27 -2.25
CA TYR A 20 1.34 -6.93 -2.02
C TYR A 20 1.19 -7.84 -0.79
N PRO A 21 1.71 -9.07 -0.82
CA PRO A 21 1.51 -10.04 0.26
C PRO A 21 2.41 -9.77 1.48
N SER A 22 3.28 -8.77 1.40
CA SER A 22 4.13 -8.37 2.52
C SER A 22 4.64 -6.95 2.34
N ARG A 23 4.94 -6.30 3.48
CA ARG A 23 5.59 -4.98 3.51
C ARG A 23 6.88 -4.97 2.71
N LYS A 24 7.66 -6.06 2.77
CA LYS A 24 8.95 -6.18 2.09
C LYS A 24 8.77 -6.13 0.57
N GLN A 25 7.78 -6.83 0.02
CA GLN A 25 7.48 -6.80 -1.42
C GLN A 25 6.93 -5.43 -1.86
N ALA A 26 6.00 -4.86 -1.09
CA ALA A 26 5.51 -3.50 -1.33
C ALA A 26 6.65 -2.47 -1.39
N LYS A 27 7.57 -2.53 -0.43
CA LYS A 27 8.75 -1.64 -0.39
C LYS A 27 9.72 -1.89 -1.55
N GLN A 28 9.91 -3.14 -1.96
CA GLN A 28 10.73 -3.46 -3.13
C GLN A 28 10.13 -2.83 -4.40
N GLN A 29 8.82 -2.92 -4.57
CA GLN A 29 8.13 -2.33 -5.73
C GLN A 29 8.12 -0.81 -5.69
N LEU A 30 7.92 -0.21 -4.52
CA LEU A 30 8.09 1.23 -4.32
C LEU A 30 9.49 1.71 -4.74
N ARG A 31 10.55 0.93 -4.44
CA ARG A 31 11.92 1.28 -4.87
C ARG A 31 12.10 1.25 -6.38
N ARG A 32 11.40 0.36 -7.09
CA ARG A 32 11.42 0.23 -8.56
C ARG A 32 10.60 1.32 -9.26
N HIS A 33 9.69 2.00 -8.57
CA HIS A 33 8.93 3.10 -9.12
C HIS A 33 9.80 4.34 -9.36
N ARG A 34 9.91 4.76 -10.63
CA ARG A 34 10.66 5.96 -11.04
C ARG A 34 10.14 7.26 -10.38
N ARG A 35 8.84 7.32 -10.06
CA ARG A 35 8.18 8.46 -9.40
C ARG A 35 7.75 8.12 -7.97
N ARG A 36 8.66 7.56 -7.17
CA ARG A 36 8.39 7.14 -5.79
C ARG A 36 8.30 8.28 -4.75
N GLN A 37 8.62 9.51 -5.13
CA GLN A 37 8.63 10.65 -4.22
C GLN A 37 7.22 10.89 -3.68
N GLY A 38 7.06 10.91 -2.35
CA GLY A 38 5.74 11.05 -1.70
C GLY A 38 4.89 9.78 -1.64
N MET A 39 5.36 8.65 -2.18
CA MET A 39 4.70 7.36 -2.06
C MET A 39 5.27 6.55 -0.88
N ARG A 40 4.42 5.73 -0.25
CA ARG A 40 4.79 4.84 0.85
C ARG A 40 4.07 3.51 0.76
N GLU A 41 4.66 2.48 1.35
CA GLU A 41 3.96 1.24 1.65
C GLU A 41 3.06 1.39 2.89
N TYR A 42 1.83 0.88 2.83
CA TYR A 42 0.89 0.89 3.96
C TYR A 42 -0.01 -0.35 3.93
N PRO A 43 -0.51 -0.83 5.08
CA PRO A 43 -1.33 -2.04 5.13
C PRO A 43 -2.70 -1.80 4.48
N CYS A 44 -3.27 -2.86 3.91
CA CYS A 44 -4.67 -2.88 3.47
C CYS A 44 -5.58 -3.04 4.69
N ASP A 45 -6.63 -2.24 4.78
CA ASP A 45 -7.65 -2.32 5.82
C ASP A 45 -8.76 -3.36 5.52
N LEU A 46 -8.77 -3.97 4.35
CA LEU A 46 -9.79 -4.97 3.98
C LEU A 46 -9.23 -6.37 3.90
N VAL A 47 -7.95 -6.49 3.56
CA VAL A 47 -7.28 -7.76 3.41
C VAL A 47 -6.15 -7.80 4.42
N ALA A 48 -6.38 -8.53 5.51
CA ALA A 48 -5.39 -8.72 6.56
C ALA A 48 -4.07 -9.22 5.96
N GLU A 49 -2.95 -8.76 6.51
CA GLU A 49 -1.59 -9.12 6.09
C GLU A 49 -1.16 -8.64 4.69
N HIS A 50 -2.01 -7.89 3.99
CA HIS A 50 -1.68 -7.32 2.70
C HIS A 50 -1.30 -5.85 2.77
N TRP A 51 -0.55 -5.41 1.77
CA TRP A 51 0.04 -4.09 1.70
C TRP A 51 -0.27 -3.43 0.37
N HIS A 52 -0.38 -2.12 0.39
CA HIS A 52 -0.50 -1.26 -0.77
C HIS A 52 0.75 -0.40 -0.95
N VAL A 53 0.94 0.08 -2.18
CA VAL A 53 1.94 1.10 -2.50
C VAL A 53 1.21 2.26 -3.13
N GLY A 54 1.37 3.45 -2.56
CA GLY A 54 0.78 4.66 -3.12
C GLY A 54 0.97 5.86 -2.22
N HIS A 55 0.24 6.93 -2.53
CA HIS A 55 0.15 8.06 -1.63
C HIS A 55 -0.72 7.67 -0.42
N LEU A 56 -0.24 8.05 0.77
CA LEU A 56 -1.03 7.96 1.98
C LEU A 56 -2.28 8.87 1.86
N PRO A 57 -3.35 8.58 2.63
CA PRO A 57 -4.49 9.48 2.77
C PRO A 57 -4.06 10.91 3.08
N LYS A 58 -4.87 11.88 2.64
CA LYS A 58 -4.56 13.31 2.77
C LYS A 58 -4.23 13.69 4.22
N ASP A 59 -5.01 13.22 5.18
CA ASP A 59 -4.81 13.49 6.60
C ASP A 59 -3.47 12.98 7.14
N VAL A 60 -2.97 11.85 6.62
CA VAL A 60 -1.64 11.34 6.97
C VAL A 60 -0.53 12.15 6.32
N ARG A 61 -0.75 12.62 5.09
CA ARG A 61 0.21 13.49 4.39
C ARG A 61 0.29 14.88 5.02
N GLU A 62 -0.81 15.38 5.56
CA GLU A 62 -0.89 16.65 6.28
C GLU A 62 -0.43 16.54 7.74
N GLY A 63 -0.06 15.35 8.22
CA GLY A 63 0.40 15.13 9.60
C GLY A 63 -0.70 15.28 10.64
N ARG A 64 -1.98 15.31 10.23
CA ARG A 64 -3.14 15.41 11.12
C ARG A 64 -3.36 14.12 11.89
N VAL A 65 -3.03 12.99 11.28
CA VAL A 65 -3.06 11.65 11.87
C VAL A 65 -1.87 10.85 11.38
N THR A 66 -1.33 9.97 12.20
CA THR A 66 -0.25 9.09 11.76
C THR A 66 -0.81 7.89 10.99
N ALA A 67 -0.03 7.34 10.04
CA ALA A 67 -0.40 6.10 9.36
C ALA A 67 -0.80 4.98 10.34
N PRO A 68 -0.04 4.70 11.42
CA PRO A 68 -0.50 3.75 12.43
C PRO A 68 -1.83 4.16 13.07
N GLU A 69 -2.15 5.43 13.32
CA GLU A 69 -3.47 5.79 13.86
C GLU A 69 -4.63 5.43 12.91
N ILE A 70 -4.46 5.55 11.59
CA ILE A 70 -5.47 5.10 10.62
C ILE A 70 -5.53 3.56 10.56
N TYR A 71 -4.38 2.88 10.61
CA TYR A 71 -4.29 1.46 10.29
C TYR A 71 -4.19 0.51 11.50
N ARG A 72 -4.00 1.00 12.72
CA ARG A 72 -3.80 0.21 13.95
C ARG A 72 -5.10 -0.23 14.62
N GLY A 73 -6.25 0.07 14.01
CA GLY A 73 -7.59 -0.33 14.48
C GLY A 73 -8.02 -1.75 14.12
N GLN A 74 -7.19 -2.53 13.43
CA GLN A 74 -7.48 -3.93 13.10
C GLN A 74 -6.44 -4.83 13.73
N ARG A 75 -6.73 -5.28 14.95
CA ARG A 75 -5.97 -6.30 15.66
C ARG A 75 -6.90 -7.46 15.97
#